data_AF-A0A934Y8F3-F1
#
_entry.id   AF-A0A934Y8F3-F1
#
_cell.length_a   1.000
_cell.length_b   1.000
_cell.length_c   1.000
_cell.angle_alpha   90.00
_cell.angle_beta   90.00
_cell.angle_gamma   90.00
#
_symmetry.space_group_name_H-M   'P 1'
#
loop_
_entity.id
_entity.type
_entity.pdbx_description
1 polymer ?
#
loop_
_entity_poly.entity_id
_entity_poly.type
_entity_poly.pdbx_seq_one_letter_code
_entity_poly.pdbx_strand_id
1 'polypeptide(L)'
;MTTHIDFVPKWVRISVGVLALLNILFGIMGYFDMSILFHNGAGLDLTNGILKQASNEFAARNLAIGLGLLIVALKGVPESITIVLIIRALVEIQTIIMTLVSGKVDAMIAMPLVFLTAEIFLIKTLIGVIQKRDAK
;
A
#
# COMPACT_ATOMS: atom_id res chain seq x y z
N MET A 1 -35.71 -6.63 7.63
CA MET A 1 -34.87 -5.65 6.93
C MET A 1 -33.45 -5.75 7.49
N THR A 2 -32.53 -6.37 6.75
CA THR A 2 -31.11 -6.42 7.11
C THR A 2 -30.55 -5.00 6.98
N THR A 3 -30.46 -4.28 8.09
CA THR A 3 -29.75 -3.01 8.13
C THR A 3 -28.31 -3.27 7.69
N HIS A 4 -27.99 -2.88 6.46
CA HIS A 4 -26.62 -2.69 6.00
C HIS A 4 -26.06 -1.54 6.84
N ILE A 5 -25.66 -1.85 8.07
CA ILE A 5 -24.84 -0.93 8.85
C ILE A 5 -23.53 -0.94 8.09
N ASP A 6 -23.23 0.16 7.39
CA ASP A 6 -21.87 0.49 7.02
C ASP A 6 -21.08 0.56 8.34
N PHE A 7 -20.57 -0.58 8.80
CA PHE A 7 -19.86 -0.69 10.07
C PHE A 7 -18.61 0.17 10.06
N VAL A 8 -18.04 0.37 8.88
CA VAL A 8 -16.86 1.20 8.67
C VAL A 8 -17.28 2.66 8.44
N PRO A 9 -16.77 3.62 9.24
CA PRO A 9 -17.02 5.04 9.02
C PRO A 9 -16.64 5.48 7.59
N LYS A 10 -17.47 6.33 6.97
CA LYS A 10 -17.25 6.80 5.59
C LYS A 10 -15.85 7.40 5.37
N TRP A 11 -15.35 8.17 6.34
CA TRP A 11 -14.01 8.76 6.25
C TRP A 11 -12.90 7.70 6.21
N VAL A 12 -13.03 6.59 6.95
CA VAL A 12 -12.08 5.46 6.90
C VAL A 12 -12.12 4.81 5.52
N ARG A 13 -13.32 4.58 4.96
CA ARG A 13 -13.46 4.01 3.61
C ARG A 13 -12.84 4.90 2.53
N ILE A 14 -13.03 6.22 2.64
CA ILE A 14 -12.44 7.19 1.72
C ILE A 14 -10.92 7.17 1.84
N SER A 15 -10.36 7.23 3.05
CA SER A 15 -8.91 7.17 3.26
C SER A 15 -8.29 5.89 2.71
N VAL A 16 -8.94 4.74 2.93
CA VAL A 16 -8.51 3.45 2.36
C VAL A 16 -8.61 3.46 0.84
N GLY A 17 -9.67 4.03 0.28
CA GLY A 17 -9.82 4.20 -1.17
C GLY A 17 -8.72 5.08 -1.78
N VAL A 18 -8.33 6.16 -1.11
CA VAL A 18 -7.20 7.00 -1.53
C VAL A 18 -5.89 6.21 -1.49
N LEU A 19 -5.63 5.46 -0.42
CA LEU A 19 -4.45 4.58 -0.33
C LEU A 19 -4.45 3.52 -1.44
N ALA A 20 -5.61 2.96 -1.77
CA ALA A 20 -5.76 2.00 -2.86
C ALA A 20 -5.37 2.61 -4.21
N LEU A 21 -5.87 3.82 -4.50
CA LEU A 21 -5.56 4.55 -5.73
C LEU A 21 -4.08 4.92 -5.81
N LEU A 22 -3.47 5.36 -4.71
CA LEU A 22 -2.03 5.64 -4.66
C LEU A 22 -1.21 4.38 -4.95
N ASN A 23 -1.57 3.23 -4.37
CA ASN A 23 -0.89 1.97 -4.64
C ASN A 23 -1.05 1.50 -6.08
N ILE A 24 -2.22 1.69 -6.68
CA ILE A 24 -2.46 1.41 -8.10
C ILE A 24 -1.58 2.33 -8.97
N LEU A 25 -1.52 3.63 -8.65
CA LEU A 25 -0.66 4.58 -9.35
C LEU A 25 0.82 4.18 -9.25
N PHE A 26 1.32 3.85 -8.05
CA PHE A 26 2.71 3.38 -7.89
C PHE A 26 2.97 2.07 -8.64
N GLY A 27 2.01 1.15 -8.66
CA GLY A 27 2.10 -0.07 -9.45
C GLY A 27 2.19 0.23 -10.95
N ILE A 28 1.29 1.06 -11.47
CA ILE A 28 1.27 1.48 -12.88
C ILE A 28 2.56 2.24 -13.24
N MET A 29 2.98 3.20 -12.43
CA MET A 29 4.23 3.94 -12.66
C MET A 29 5.45 3.01 -12.67
N GLY A 30 5.50 1.99 -11.81
CA GLY A 30 6.55 0.98 -11.86
C GLY A 30 6.56 0.14 -13.14
N TYR A 31 5.42 0.00 -13.83
CA TYR A 31 5.32 -0.63 -15.15
C TYR A 31 5.66 0.33 -16.30
N PHE A 32 5.33 1.62 -16.18
CA PHE A 32 5.48 2.61 -17.25
C PHE A 32 6.76 3.46 -17.17
N ASP A 33 7.49 3.45 -16.04
CA ASP A 33 8.62 4.37 -15.81
C ASP A 33 9.92 3.67 -15.38
N MET A 34 10.49 2.95 -16.33
CA MET A 34 11.92 2.69 -16.44
C MET A 34 12.41 2.91 -17.88
N SER A 35 11.90 3.94 -18.58
CA SER A 35 12.43 4.28 -19.91
C SER A 35 12.62 5.76 -20.26
N ILE A 36 12.07 6.74 -19.52
CA ILE A 36 12.18 8.14 -19.98
C ILE A 36 12.80 9.11 -18.95
N LEU A 37 12.57 8.95 -17.64
CA LEU A 37 13.13 9.89 -16.64
C LEU A 37 14.53 9.54 -16.09
N PHE A 38 15.06 8.34 -16.36
CA PHE A 38 16.35 7.88 -15.83
C PHE A 38 17.47 7.75 -16.86
N HIS A 39 17.26 8.18 -18.10
CA HIS A 39 18.29 8.03 -19.15
C HIS A 39 19.52 8.95 -18.96
N ASN A 40 19.49 9.96 -18.07
CA ASN A 40 20.54 10.99 -18.02
C ASN A 40 21.07 11.41 -16.64
N GLY A 41 20.89 10.63 -15.57
CA GLY A 41 21.59 10.96 -14.33
C GLY A 41 21.29 10.05 -13.15
N ALA A 42 22.29 9.26 -12.76
CA ALA A 42 22.40 8.61 -11.45
C ALA A 42 21.17 7.79 -10.97
N GLY A 43 21.00 6.56 -11.46
CA GLY A 43 20.11 5.62 -10.77
C GLY A 43 19.72 4.39 -11.55
N LEU A 44 20.54 3.32 -11.41
CA LEU A 44 20.31 1.93 -11.84
C LEU A 44 20.22 1.72 -13.36
N ASP A 45 21.19 0.95 -13.88
CA ASP A 45 21.19 0.46 -15.25
C ASP A 45 20.25 -0.75 -15.38
N LEU A 46 19.16 -0.56 -16.12
CA LEU A 46 18.02 -1.49 -16.21
C LEU A 46 18.09 -2.36 -17.46
N THR A 47 19.24 -2.36 -18.12
CA THR A 47 19.60 -3.34 -19.14
C THR A 47 19.83 -4.74 -18.55
N ASN A 48 20.10 -4.85 -17.24
CA ASN A 48 20.22 -6.14 -16.55
C ASN A 48 18.83 -6.75 -16.28
N GLY A 49 18.55 -7.90 -16.89
CA GLY A 49 17.26 -8.60 -16.79
C GLY A 49 16.81 -8.90 -15.36
N ILE A 50 17.75 -9.10 -14.43
CA ILE A 50 17.46 -9.36 -13.01
C ILE A 50 16.89 -8.11 -12.32
N LEU A 51 17.45 -6.93 -12.59
CA LEU A 51 16.96 -5.67 -12.02
C LEU A 51 15.60 -5.28 -12.60
N LYS A 52 15.39 -5.56 -13.89
CA LYS A 52 14.10 -5.36 -14.56
C LYS A 52 13.01 -6.29 -14.00
N GLN A 53 13.35 -7.55 -13.73
CA GLN A 53 12.41 -8.50 -13.14
C GLN A 53 12.04 -8.11 -11.70
N ALA A 54 13.02 -7.72 -10.87
CA ALA A 54 12.77 -7.25 -9.51
C ALA A 54 11.90 -5.99 -9.47
N SER A 55 12.09 -5.04 -10.39
CA SER A 55 11.25 -3.85 -10.52
C SER A 55 9.81 -4.19 -10.92
N ASN A 56 9.63 -5.11 -11.88
CA ASN A 56 8.31 -5.58 -12.30
C ASN A 56 7.58 -6.32 -11.18
N GLU A 57 8.28 -7.12 -10.39
CA GLU A 57 7.71 -7.81 -9.22
C GLU A 57 7.26 -6.80 -8.14
N PHE A 58 8.05 -5.75 -7.90
CA PHE A 58 7.69 -4.66 -7.00
C PHE A 58 6.44 -3.90 -7.48
N ALA A 59 6.39 -3.56 -8.77
CA ALA A 59 5.25 -2.90 -9.40
C ALA A 59 3.97 -3.77 -9.35
N ALA A 60 4.09 -5.04 -9.71
CA ALA A 60 2.99 -6.01 -9.66
C ALA A 60 2.42 -6.17 -8.24
N ARG A 61 3.29 -6.23 -7.24
CA ARG A 61 2.90 -6.33 -5.83
C ARG A 61 2.10 -5.11 -5.37
N ASN A 62 2.57 -3.91 -5.67
CA ASN A 62 1.87 -2.67 -5.29
C ASN A 62 0.52 -2.53 -6.00
N LEU A 63 0.46 -2.91 -7.28
CA LEU A 63 -0.78 -2.95 -8.05
C LEU A 63 -1.78 -3.94 -7.45
N ALA A 64 -1.36 -5.16 -7.14
CA ALA A 64 -2.22 -6.20 -6.55
C ALA A 64 -2.80 -5.78 -5.20
N ILE A 65 -1.97 -5.17 -4.34
CA ILE A 65 -2.41 -4.65 -3.03
C ILE A 65 -3.38 -3.47 -3.23
N GLY A 66 -3.10 -2.57 -4.17
CA GLY A 66 -3.98 -1.45 -4.48
C GLY A 66 -5.35 -1.88 -5.00
N LEU A 67 -5.40 -2.85 -5.92
CA LEU A 67 -6.65 -3.46 -6.39
C LEU A 67 -7.39 -4.18 -5.26
N GLY A 68 -6.66 -4.92 -4.43
CA GLY A 68 -7.22 -5.57 -3.24
C GLY A 68 -7.89 -4.57 -2.30
N LEU A 69 -7.20 -3.48 -1.95
CA LEU A 69 -7.71 -2.41 -1.09
C LEU A 69 -8.93 -1.74 -1.69
N LEU A 70 -8.95 -1.49 -3.00
CA LEU A 70 -10.08 -0.88 -3.68
C LEU A 70 -11.33 -1.76 -3.58
N ILE A 71 -11.20 -3.06 -3.86
CA ILE A 71 -12.31 -4.02 -3.77
C ILE A 71 -12.87 -4.09 -2.36
N VAL A 72 -12.00 -4.21 -1.34
CA VAL A 72 -12.46 -4.33 0.05
C VAL A 72 -13.03 -3.01 0.59
N ALA A 73 -12.51 -1.86 0.14
CA ALA A 73 -13.07 -0.54 0.46
C ALA A 73 -14.47 -0.36 -0.13
N LEU A 74 -14.71 -0.84 -1.36
CA LEU A 74 -16.02 -0.85 -2.01
C LEU A 74 -17.01 -1.79 -1.32
N LYS A 75 -16.56 -2.97 -0.87
CA LYS A 75 -17.39 -3.89 -0.08
C LYS A 75 -17.68 -3.37 1.34
N GLY A 76 -16.78 -2.60 1.93
CA GLY A 76 -16.97 -1.98 3.25
C GLY A 76 -16.92 -2.95 4.42
N VAL A 77 -16.27 -4.12 4.25
CA VAL A 77 -16.13 -5.13 5.32
C VAL A 77 -14.87 -4.80 6.13
N PRO A 78 -14.99 -4.46 7.43
CA PRO A 78 -13.86 -3.99 8.23
C PRO A 78 -12.73 -5.02 8.34
N GLU A 79 -13.05 -6.30 8.45
CA GLU A 79 -12.06 -7.39 8.54
C GLU A 79 -11.23 -7.46 7.27
N SER A 80 -11.89 -7.45 6.11
CA SER A 80 -11.21 -7.53 4.81
C SER A 80 -10.32 -6.32 4.58
N ILE A 81 -10.78 -5.12 4.95
CA ILE A 81 -9.95 -3.91 4.88
C ILE A 81 -8.74 -4.02 5.81
N THR A 82 -8.95 -4.51 7.04
CA THR A 82 -7.88 -4.66 8.03
C THR A 82 -6.81 -5.63 7.56
N ILE A 83 -7.20 -6.79 7.01
CA ILE A 83 -6.27 -7.81 6.51
C ILE A 83 -5.40 -7.25 5.37
N VAL A 84 -6.02 -6.58 4.40
CA VAL A 84 -5.26 -6.04 3.25
C VAL A 84 -4.34 -4.90 3.68
N LEU A 85 -4.76 -4.05 4.63
CA LEU A 85 -3.89 -3.02 5.22
C LEU A 85 -2.71 -3.63 5.99
N ILE A 86 -2.90 -4.74 6.71
CA ILE A 86 -1.80 -5.46 7.39
C ILE A 86 -0.80 -5.97 6.34
N ILE A 87 -1.26 -6.57 5.26
CA ILE A 87 -0.38 -7.05 4.17
C ILE A 87 0.42 -5.88 3.57
N ARG A 88 -0.23 -4.73 3.33
CA ARG A 88 0.44 -3.53 2.81
C ARG A 88 1.50 -3.00 3.79
N ALA A 89 1.18 -2.92 5.08
CA ALA A 89 2.12 -2.49 6.12
C ALA A 89 3.35 -3.40 6.21
N LEU A 90 3.18 -4.72 6.07
CA LEU A 90 4.31 -5.65 6.01
C LEU A 90 5.22 -5.38 4.81
N VAL A 91 4.65 -5.00 3.66
CA VAL A 91 5.41 -4.63 2.46
C VAL A 91 6.17 -3.31 2.64
N GLU A 92 5.57 -2.31 3.29
CA GLU A 92 6.26 -1.05 3.63
C GLU A 92 7.43 -1.31 4.58
N ILE A 93 7.25 -2.16 5.59
CA ILE A 93 8.32 -2.58 6.51
C ILE A 93 9.47 -3.25 5.74
N GLN A 94 9.17 -4.17 4.82
CA GLN A 94 10.20 -4.79 3.98
C GLN A 94 10.98 -3.74 3.18
N THR A 95 10.29 -2.76 2.60
CA THR A 95 10.91 -1.69 1.82
C THR A 95 11.84 -0.82 2.68
N ILE A 96 11.43 -0.50 3.91
CA ILE A 96 12.27 0.21 4.89
C ILE A 96 13.51 -0.62 5.22
N ILE A 97 13.36 -1.92 5.51
CA ILE A 97 14.49 -2.81 5.83
C ILE A 97 15.49 -2.85 4.67
N MET A 98 15.04 -3.03 3.43
CA MET A 98 15.94 -3.06 2.27
C MET A 98 16.70 -1.74 2.09
N THR A 99 16.04 -0.60 2.34
CA THR A 99 16.64 0.72 2.25
C THR A 99 17.73 0.91 3.31
N LEU A 100 17.48 0.45 4.54
CA LEU A 100 18.47 0.46 5.62
C LEU A 100 19.67 -0.45 5.32
N VAL A 101 19.42 -1.68 4.86
CA VAL A 101 20.47 -2.66 4.56
C VAL A 101 21.33 -2.22 3.38
N SER A 102 20.75 -1.53 2.40
CA SER A 102 21.48 -0.99 1.24
C SER A 102 22.28 0.28 1.53
N GLY A 103 22.23 0.81 2.76
CA GLY A 103 22.98 2.00 3.19
C GLY A 103 22.50 3.32 2.56
N LYS A 104 21.42 3.28 1.79
CA LYS A 104 20.82 4.46 1.12
C LYS A 104 19.77 5.08 2.02
N VAL A 105 20.20 5.63 3.16
CA VAL A 105 19.32 6.37 4.07
C VAL A 105 19.11 7.78 3.52
N ASP A 106 18.38 7.87 2.42
CA ASP A 106 17.99 9.12 1.77
C ASP A 106 16.57 9.53 2.17
N ALA A 107 16.12 10.71 1.69
CA ALA A 107 14.74 11.18 1.81
C ALA A 107 13.69 10.16 1.33
N MET A 108 14.09 9.15 0.54
CA MET A 108 13.27 8.04 0.07
C MET A 108 12.69 7.17 1.20
N ILE A 109 13.29 7.14 2.40
CA ILE A 109 12.76 6.36 3.53
C ILE A 109 11.57 7.03 4.23
N ALA A 110 11.42 8.35 4.06
CA ALA A 110 10.38 9.13 4.73
C ALA A 110 8.98 8.77 4.22
N MET A 111 8.83 8.48 2.93
CA MET A 111 7.54 8.16 2.32
C MET A 111 6.96 6.82 2.82
N PRO A 112 7.72 5.69 2.82
CA PRO A 112 7.29 4.44 3.47
C PRO A 112 6.92 4.61 4.94
N LEU A 113 7.65 5.42 5.70
CA LEU A 113 7.35 5.70 7.11
C LEU A 113 6.02 6.44 7.31
N VAL A 114 5.72 7.43 6.47
CA VAL A 114 4.44 8.15 6.51
C VAL A 114 3.29 7.20 6.18
N PHE A 115 3.44 6.37 5.14
CA PHE A 115 2.42 5.38 4.78
C PHE A 115 2.20 4.36 5.89
N LEU A 116 3.28 3.80 6.45
CA LEU A 116 3.21 2.86 7.56
C LEU A 116 2.49 3.45 8.78
N THR A 117 2.77 4.70 9.10
CA THR A 117 2.10 5.39 10.23
C THR A 117 0.60 5.55 9.97
N ALA A 118 0.22 5.97 8.76
CA ALA A 118 -1.18 6.10 8.37
C ALA A 118 -1.91 4.74 8.38
N GLU A 119 -1.25 3.67 7.94
CA GLU A 119 -1.81 2.32 7.95
C GLU A 119 -2.04 1.79 9.36
N ILE A 120 -1.05 1.90 10.25
CA ILE A 120 -1.17 1.46 11.64
C ILE A 120 -2.34 2.19 12.31
N PHE A 121 -2.51 3.49 12.04
CA PHE A 121 -3.65 4.26 12.53
C PHE A 121 -5.00 3.73 12.00
N LEU A 122 -5.09 3.45 10.69
CA LEU A 122 -6.30 2.89 10.08
C LEU A 122 -6.62 1.49 10.59
N ILE A 123 -5.61 0.61 10.72
CA ILE A 123 -5.72 -0.74 11.28
C ILE A 123 -6.27 -0.67 12.71
N LYS A 124 -5.68 0.17 13.57
CA LYS A 124 -6.15 0.36 14.94
C LYS A 124 -7.61 0.83 14.99
N THR A 125 -7.97 1.76 14.10
CA THR A 125 -9.34 2.28 14.02
C THR A 125 -10.32 1.19 13.61
N LEU A 126 -9.97 0.36 12.62
CA LEU A 126 -10.82 -0.73 12.13
C LEU A 126 -10.97 -1.86 13.15
N ILE A 127 -9.90 -2.20 13.88
CA ILE A 127 -9.99 -3.17 14.99
C ILE A 127 -10.98 -2.65 16.05
N GLY A 128 -10.92 -1.36 16.40
CA GLY A 128 -11.88 -0.77 17.33
C GLY A 128 -13.33 -0.79 16.82
N VAL A 129 -13.54 -0.67 15.51
CA VAL A 129 -14.86 -0.83 14.87
C VAL A 129 -15.36 -2.27 14.98
N ILE A 130 -14.51 -3.26 14.72
CA ILE A 130 -14.83 -4.69 14.82
C ILE A 130 -15.21 -5.04 16.25
N GLN A 131 -14.39 -4.66 17.23
CA GLN A 131 -14.65 -4.92 18.64
C GLN A 131 -15.98 -4.31 19.11
N LYS A 132 -16.31 -3.08 18.68
CA LYS A 132 -17.59 -2.43 19.01
C LYS A 132 -18.80 -3.10 18.36
N ARG A 133 -18.62 -3.73 17.19
CA ARG A 133 -19.67 -4.53 16.56
C ARG A 133 -19.88 -5.82 17.33
N ASP A 134 -18.79 -6.54 17.63
CA ASP A 134 -18.86 -7.87 18.24
C ASP A 134 -19.32 -7.83 19.72
N ALA A 135 -19.23 -6.67 20.36
CA ALA A 135 -19.76 -6.42 21.71
C ALA A 135 -21.27 -6.09 21.74
N LYS A 136 -21.94 -6.00 20.59
CA LYS A 136 -23.40 -5.78 20.47
C LYS A 136 -24.12 -7.06 20.09
#